data_AF-A0A9Q6EKK3-F1
#
_entry.id   AF-A0A9Q6EKK3-F1
#
_cell.length_a   1.000
_cell.length_b   1.000
_cell.length_c   1.000
_cell.angle_alpha   90.00
_cell.angle_beta   90.00
_cell.angle_gamma   90.00
#
_symmetry.space_group_name_H-M   'P 1'
#
loop_
_entity.id
_entity.type
_entity.pdbx_description
1 polymer ?
#
loop_
_entity_poly.entity_id
_entity_poly.type
_entity_poly.pdbx_seq_one_letter_code
_entity_poly.pdbx_strand_id
1 'polypeptide(L)'
;MTLQDFQVSDRDLSDAALGQYLESTAIAVDTETMGLLPQRDRLCLVQLSNLEGKVTAIRIAKGQTNAPNLQQLLQATNVVKVFHFARFDLATLRAYLGIEVHPVFCTKIASKLARTYTNRHGLKDVVQELEQVELDKTAQSSDWGNAANLSEAQLSYAANDVRYLLSIQKKLTEMLKREERWELAQQCFKVLPTIVSLDLLQFKDLFEH
;
A
#
# COMPACT_ATOMS: atom_id res chain seq x y z
N MET A 1 19.80 11.13 -4.58
CA MET A 1 19.72 10.79 -3.15
C MET A 1 19.89 9.29 -3.06
N THR A 2 20.94 8.80 -2.41
CA THR A 2 21.30 7.39 -2.36
C THR A 2 20.26 6.58 -1.58
N LEU A 3 19.81 5.47 -2.16
CA LEU A 3 18.91 4.45 -1.58
C LEU A 3 19.58 3.68 -0.42
N GLN A 4 20.20 4.37 0.54
CA GLN A 4 21.06 3.74 1.56
C GLN A 4 20.34 2.69 2.42
N ASP A 5 19.03 2.85 2.65
CA ASP A 5 18.21 1.91 3.44
C ASP A 5 17.17 1.15 2.61
N PHE A 6 17.44 0.93 1.32
CA PHE A 6 16.60 0.13 0.44
C PHE A 6 17.08 -1.33 0.41
N GLN A 7 16.20 -2.25 0.76
CA GLN A 7 16.46 -3.69 0.77
C GLN A 7 15.56 -4.40 -0.24
N VAL A 8 16.10 -5.42 -0.90
CA VAL A 8 15.31 -6.34 -1.72
C VAL A 8 15.31 -7.70 -1.08
N SER A 9 14.13 -8.31 -0.95
CA SER A 9 13.96 -9.68 -0.47
C SER A 9 13.24 -10.52 -1.51
N ASP A 10 13.59 -11.81 -1.58
CA ASP A 10 12.95 -12.76 -2.48
C ASP A 10 11.92 -13.59 -1.73
N ARG A 11 10.73 -13.67 -2.31
CA ARG A 11 9.56 -14.43 -1.84
C ARG A 11 8.95 -13.91 -0.53
N ASP A 12 9.74 -13.63 0.49
CA ASP A 12 9.24 -13.20 1.79
C ASP A 12 10.19 -12.20 2.47
N LEU A 13 9.72 -11.60 3.56
CA LEU A 13 10.50 -10.76 4.45
C LEU A 13 11.46 -11.61 5.30
N SER A 14 12.68 -11.16 5.54
CA SER A 14 13.59 -11.83 6.48
C SER A 14 13.14 -11.63 7.93
N ASP A 15 13.50 -12.55 8.82
CA ASP A 15 13.15 -12.45 10.25
C ASP A 15 13.65 -11.15 10.90
N ALA A 16 14.85 -10.70 10.52
CA ALA A 16 15.42 -9.45 10.99
C ALA A 16 14.60 -8.24 10.54
N ALA A 17 14.17 -8.22 9.27
CA ALA A 17 13.35 -7.14 8.75
C ALA A 17 11.93 -7.18 9.34
N LEU A 18 11.36 -8.38 9.54
CA LEU A 18 10.09 -8.57 10.24
C LEU A 18 10.14 -7.98 11.65
N GLY A 19 11.16 -8.31 12.44
CA GLY A 19 11.34 -7.76 13.78
C GLY A 19 11.33 -6.23 13.80
N GLN A 20 12.08 -5.61 12.89
CA GLN A 20 12.14 -4.15 12.77
C GLN A 20 10.79 -3.51 12.41
N TYR A 21 10.05 -4.09 11.47
CA TYR A 21 8.75 -3.55 11.09
C TYR A 21 7.68 -3.77 12.17
N LEU A 22 7.79 -4.82 12.99
CA LEU A 22 6.88 -5.08 14.11
C LEU A 22 7.04 -4.10 15.28
N GLU A 23 8.20 -3.44 15.39
CA GLU A 23 8.45 -2.37 16.37
C GLU A 23 7.78 -1.04 15.97
N SER A 24 7.40 -0.88 14.69
CA SER A 24 6.75 0.33 14.20
C SER A 24 5.28 0.41 14.60
N THR A 25 4.77 1.59 14.91
CA THR A 25 3.32 1.80 15.13
C THR A 25 2.52 1.78 13.83
N ALA A 26 3.18 2.10 12.72
CA ALA A 26 2.59 2.10 11.38
C ALA A 26 3.67 1.83 10.34
N ILE A 27 3.27 1.19 9.24
CA ILE A 27 4.11 0.93 8.06
C ILE A 27 3.35 1.34 6.81
N ALA A 28 4.05 1.89 5.84
CA ALA A 28 3.57 2.12 4.49
C ALA A 28 3.66 0.81 3.70
N VAL A 29 2.64 0.52 2.90
CA VAL A 29 2.58 -0.67 2.06
C VAL A 29 2.00 -0.30 0.70
N ASP A 30 2.57 -0.87 -0.35
CA ASP A 30 2.03 -0.83 -1.71
C ASP A 30 2.35 -2.15 -2.44
N THR A 31 1.70 -2.39 -3.58
CA THR A 31 1.92 -3.59 -4.39
C THR A 31 2.05 -3.29 -5.89
N GLU A 32 2.94 -4.03 -6.55
CA GLU A 32 3.02 -4.03 -8.02
C GLU A 32 2.50 -5.35 -8.59
N THR A 33 1.76 -5.24 -9.68
CA THR A 33 1.10 -6.36 -10.35
C THR A 33 1.33 -6.27 -11.86
N MET A 34 1.00 -7.35 -12.59
CA MET A 34 1.02 -7.33 -14.05
C MET A 34 -0.07 -6.41 -14.68
N GLY A 35 -0.99 -5.90 -13.88
CA GLY A 35 -2.21 -5.23 -14.32
C GLY A 35 -3.29 -5.25 -13.25
N LEU A 36 -4.46 -4.72 -13.56
CA LEU A 36 -5.47 -4.37 -12.56
C LEU A 36 -6.49 -5.48 -12.26
N LEU A 37 -6.38 -6.67 -12.85
CA LEU A 37 -7.33 -7.77 -12.65
C LEU A 37 -6.72 -8.88 -11.79
N PRO A 38 -7.04 -8.99 -10.49
CA PRO A 38 -6.43 -9.99 -9.60
C PRO A 38 -6.60 -11.46 -10.02
N GLN A 39 -7.50 -11.78 -10.95
CA GLN A 39 -7.67 -13.14 -11.48
C GLN A 39 -6.70 -13.47 -12.61
N ARG A 40 -6.17 -12.45 -13.29
CA ARG A 40 -5.28 -12.58 -14.46
C ARG A 40 -3.88 -12.08 -14.17
N ASP A 41 -3.79 -10.98 -13.43
CA ASP A 41 -2.61 -10.16 -13.30
C ASP A 41 -1.94 -10.42 -11.94
N ARG A 42 -0.90 -11.26 -11.96
CA ARG A 42 -0.23 -11.71 -10.73
C ARG A 42 0.37 -10.58 -9.92
N LEU A 43 0.42 -10.79 -8.60
CA LEU A 43 1.29 -10.06 -7.68
C LEU A 43 2.76 -10.28 -8.06
N CYS A 44 3.53 -9.20 -8.12
CA CYS A 44 4.93 -9.19 -8.53
C CYS A 44 5.85 -8.64 -7.43
N LEU A 45 5.41 -7.59 -6.73
CA LEU A 45 6.21 -6.91 -5.72
C LEU A 45 5.31 -6.44 -4.58
N VAL A 46 5.81 -6.51 -3.35
CA VAL A 46 5.23 -5.82 -2.19
C VAL A 46 6.28 -4.86 -1.64
N GLN A 47 5.96 -3.59 -1.49
CA GLN A 47 6.87 -2.59 -0.95
C GLN A 47 6.44 -2.22 0.46
N LEU A 48 7.41 -2.05 1.35
CA LEU A 48 7.21 -1.67 2.74
C LEU A 48 8.08 -0.46 3.06
N SER A 49 7.57 0.46 3.87
CA SER A 49 8.41 1.49 4.50
C SER A 49 7.96 1.81 5.92
N ASN A 50 8.91 2.16 6.79
CA ASN A 50 8.66 2.57 8.17
C ASN A 50 8.97 4.07 8.37
N LEU A 51 8.78 4.56 9.60
CA LEU A 51 9.01 5.98 9.93
C LEU A 51 10.47 6.38 9.86
N GLU A 52 11.38 5.42 10.04
CA GLU A 52 12.83 5.60 9.95
C GLU A 52 13.31 5.74 8.50
N GLY A 53 12.43 5.57 7.51
CA GLY A 53 12.73 5.71 6.09
C GLY A 53 13.33 4.45 5.45
N LYS A 54 13.40 3.33 6.19
CA LYS A 54 13.76 2.03 5.62
C LYS A 54 12.74 1.64 4.57
N VAL A 55 13.20 1.10 3.45
CA VAL A 55 12.33 0.58 2.39
C VAL A 55 12.71 -0.87 2.11
N THR A 56 11.72 -1.76 2.06
CA THR A 56 11.93 -3.15 1.65
C THR A 56 11.00 -3.48 0.49
N ALA A 57 11.58 -3.96 -0.62
CA ALA A 57 10.85 -4.48 -1.76
C ALA A 57 10.93 -6.01 -1.77
N ILE A 58 9.79 -6.68 -1.65
CA ILE A 58 9.68 -8.14 -1.58
C ILE A 58 9.17 -8.64 -2.92
N ARG A 59 10.02 -9.36 -3.65
CA ARG A 59 9.68 -9.95 -4.95
C ARG A 59 8.85 -11.20 -4.77
N ILE A 60 7.68 -11.24 -5.39
CA ILE A 60 6.77 -12.38 -5.31
C ILE A 60 6.96 -13.26 -6.56
N ALA A 61 7.28 -14.52 -6.32
CA ALA A 61 7.51 -15.49 -7.40
C ALA A 61 6.18 -15.88 -8.08
N LYS A 62 6.24 -16.20 -9.37
CA LYS A 62 5.07 -16.72 -10.10
C LYS A 62 4.58 -18.02 -9.44
N GLY A 63 3.29 -18.06 -9.09
CA GLY A 63 2.66 -19.22 -8.43
C GLY A 63 2.94 -19.32 -6.93
N GLN A 64 3.60 -18.33 -6.33
CA GLN A 64 3.75 -18.27 -4.88
C GLN A 64 2.42 -17.98 -4.21
N THR A 65 2.09 -18.77 -3.17
CA THR A 65 0.82 -18.69 -2.44
C THR A 65 0.97 -18.39 -0.96
N ASN A 66 2.20 -18.26 -0.47
CA ASN A 66 2.49 -17.98 0.94
C ASN A 66 3.70 -17.04 1.07
N ALA A 67 3.68 -16.26 2.15
CA ALA A 67 4.75 -15.40 2.61
C ALA A 67 4.55 -15.22 4.13
N PRO A 68 4.88 -16.23 4.95
CA PRO A 68 4.52 -16.25 6.38
C PRO A 68 4.98 -15.02 7.17
N ASN A 69 6.16 -14.48 6.90
CA ASN A 69 6.66 -13.30 7.63
C ASN A 69 5.91 -12.03 7.21
N LEU A 70 5.70 -11.85 5.90
CA LEU A 70 4.85 -10.77 5.40
C LEU A 70 3.42 -10.89 5.92
N GLN A 71 2.86 -12.11 5.96
CA GLN A 71 1.53 -12.38 6.49
C GLN A 71 1.44 -12.00 7.97
N GLN A 72 2.42 -12.41 8.78
CA GLN A 72 2.50 -12.06 10.20
C GLN A 72 2.50 -10.53 10.39
N LEU A 73 3.32 -9.81 9.62
CA LEU A 73 3.39 -8.34 9.69
C LEU A 73 2.09 -7.66 9.28
N LEU A 74 1.51 -8.06 8.15
CA LEU A 74 0.31 -7.45 7.61
C LEU A 74 -0.95 -7.79 8.42
N GLN A 75 -0.93 -8.85 9.21
CA GLN A 75 -1.98 -9.21 10.17
C GLN A 75 -1.73 -8.70 11.60
N ALA A 76 -0.56 -8.11 11.88
CA ALA A 76 -0.22 -7.63 13.21
C ALA A 76 -1.14 -6.47 13.65
N THR A 77 -1.90 -6.66 14.73
CA THR A 77 -2.92 -5.69 15.17
C THR A 77 -2.33 -4.41 15.78
N ASN A 78 -1.09 -4.46 16.23
CA ASN A 78 -0.36 -3.33 16.82
C ASN A 78 0.30 -2.43 15.77
N VAL A 79 0.33 -2.82 14.49
CA VAL A 79 0.97 -2.08 13.40
C VAL A 79 -0.09 -1.66 12.39
N VAL A 80 -0.29 -0.36 12.17
CA VAL A 80 -1.21 0.12 11.12
C VAL A 80 -0.56 0.01 9.75
N LYS A 81 -1.27 -0.60 8.78
CA LYS A 81 -0.82 -0.66 7.39
C LYS A 81 -1.44 0.47 6.59
N VAL A 82 -0.59 1.37 6.10
CA VAL A 82 -0.97 2.58 5.38
C VAL A 82 -0.76 2.36 3.89
N PHE A 83 -1.84 2.44 3.13
CA PHE A 83 -1.83 2.32 1.66
C PHE A 83 -2.35 3.60 1.02
N HIS A 84 -2.06 3.79 -0.26
CA HIS A 84 -2.81 4.68 -1.12
C HIS A 84 -3.72 3.89 -2.05
N PHE A 85 -5.05 4.02 -1.86
CA PHE A 85 -6.05 3.19 -2.57
C PHE A 85 -6.04 1.70 -2.19
N ALA A 86 -5.93 1.42 -0.89
CA ALA A 86 -5.87 0.08 -0.29
C ALA A 86 -6.78 -0.99 -0.90
N ARG A 87 -7.99 -0.66 -1.39
CA ARG A 87 -8.96 -1.61 -1.95
C ARG A 87 -8.30 -2.57 -2.95
N PHE A 88 -7.43 -2.07 -3.83
CA PHE A 88 -6.74 -2.89 -4.81
C PHE A 88 -5.71 -3.83 -4.16
N ASP A 89 -4.79 -3.28 -3.38
CA ASP A 89 -3.69 -4.02 -2.75
C ASP A 89 -4.19 -5.12 -1.82
N LEU A 90 -5.22 -4.80 -1.03
CA LEU A 90 -5.87 -5.75 -0.14
C LEU A 90 -6.49 -6.92 -0.91
N ALA A 91 -7.11 -6.66 -2.06
CA ALA A 91 -7.66 -7.71 -2.92
C ALA A 91 -6.55 -8.59 -3.50
N THR A 92 -5.48 -7.98 -3.99
CA THR A 92 -4.32 -8.68 -4.55
C THR A 92 -3.62 -9.54 -3.50
N LEU A 93 -3.33 -9.00 -2.31
CA LEU A 93 -2.69 -9.72 -1.21
C LEU A 93 -3.54 -10.91 -0.73
N ARG A 94 -4.86 -10.73 -0.64
CA ARG A 94 -5.78 -11.81 -0.27
C ARG A 94 -5.85 -12.88 -1.37
N ALA A 95 -5.98 -12.48 -2.63
CA ALA A 95 -6.12 -13.40 -3.75
C ALA A 95 -4.87 -14.27 -3.98
N TYR A 96 -3.67 -13.70 -3.82
CA TYR A 96 -2.43 -14.39 -4.14
C TYR A 96 -1.74 -15.02 -2.92
N LEU A 97 -1.82 -14.41 -1.74
CA LEU A 97 -1.09 -14.86 -0.55
C LEU A 97 -2.00 -15.25 0.62
N GLY A 98 -3.33 -15.13 0.48
CA GLY A 98 -4.27 -15.41 1.56
C GLY A 98 -4.17 -14.44 2.74
N ILE A 99 -3.54 -13.28 2.56
CA ILE A 99 -3.26 -12.33 3.64
C ILE A 99 -4.47 -11.44 3.89
N GLU A 100 -4.95 -11.41 5.13
CA GLU A 100 -6.01 -10.51 5.58
C GLU A 100 -5.43 -9.31 6.33
N VAL A 101 -5.17 -8.22 5.63
CA VAL A 101 -4.51 -7.06 6.26
C VAL A 101 -5.41 -6.38 7.28
N HIS A 102 -4.89 -6.20 8.50
CA HIS A 102 -5.54 -5.43 9.55
C HIS A 102 -4.53 -4.95 10.62
N PRO A 103 -4.68 -3.74 11.19
CA PRO A 103 -5.56 -2.64 10.76
C PRO A 103 -5.04 -1.89 9.54
N VAL A 104 -5.94 -1.24 8.81
CA VAL A 104 -5.64 -0.52 7.55
C VAL A 104 -5.94 0.97 7.70
N PHE A 105 -5.12 1.81 7.07
CA PHE A 105 -5.40 3.21 6.78
C PHE A 105 -5.28 3.43 5.27
N CYS A 106 -6.27 4.08 4.64
CA CYS A 106 -6.23 4.39 3.21
C CYS A 106 -6.14 5.90 2.98
N THR A 107 -4.98 6.37 2.51
CA THR A 107 -4.73 7.80 2.27
C THR A 107 -5.61 8.37 1.16
N LYS A 108 -6.05 7.57 0.19
CA LYS A 108 -6.98 8.03 -0.86
C LYS A 108 -8.39 8.29 -0.31
N ILE A 109 -8.89 7.45 0.60
CA ILE A 109 -10.15 7.70 1.31
C ILE A 109 -10.01 8.93 2.19
N ALA A 110 -8.95 9.00 3.00
CA ALA A 110 -8.68 10.13 3.87
C ALA A 110 -8.58 11.45 3.07
N SER A 111 -7.90 11.43 1.92
CA SER A 111 -7.80 12.58 1.04
C SER A 111 -9.15 12.99 0.46
N LYS A 112 -10.00 12.05 0.03
CA LYS A 112 -11.35 12.38 -0.47
C LYS A 112 -12.21 13.05 0.59
N LEU A 113 -12.09 12.61 1.84
CA LEU A 113 -12.87 13.14 2.96
C LEU A 113 -12.33 14.48 3.48
N ALA A 114 -11.01 14.71 3.41
CA ALA A 114 -10.36 15.92 3.93
C ALA A 114 -10.16 17.03 2.89
N ARG A 115 -9.79 16.68 1.65
CA ARG A 115 -9.40 17.62 0.58
C ARG A 115 -10.57 17.90 -0.38
N THR A 116 -11.72 18.30 0.15
CA THR A 116 -12.98 18.45 -0.63
C THR A 116 -12.98 19.62 -1.63
N TYR A 117 -11.93 20.44 -1.65
CA TYR A 117 -11.72 21.52 -2.62
C TYR A 117 -11.08 21.06 -3.94
N THR A 118 -10.80 19.77 -4.09
CA THR A 118 -10.20 19.22 -5.31
C THR A 118 -10.72 17.83 -5.62
N ASN A 119 -10.67 17.45 -6.90
CA ASN A 119 -10.95 16.08 -7.35
C ASN A 119 -9.66 15.26 -7.57
N ARG A 120 -8.48 15.85 -7.27
CA ARG A 120 -7.16 15.24 -7.49
C ARG A 120 -6.70 14.49 -6.25
N HIS A 121 -6.99 13.19 -6.22
CA HIS A 121 -6.67 12.29 -5.10
C HIS A 121 -5.75 11.13 -5.49
N GLY A 122 -5.03 11.22 -6.60
CA GLY A 122 -3.96 10.28 -6.90
C GLY A 122 -2.75 10.52 -6.00
N LEU A 123 -1.91 9.51 -5.79
CA LEU A 123 -0.76 9.59 -4.89
C LEU A 123 0.15 10.78 -5.24
N LYS A 124 0.52 10.94 -6.51
CA LYS A 124 1.30 12.10 -7.00
C LYS A 124 0.70 13.43 -6.59
N ASP A 125 -0.61 13.62 -6.78
CA ASP A 125 -1.26 14.90 -6.46
C ASP A 125 -1.27 15.17 -4.94
N VAL A 126 -1.51 14.12 -4.15
CA VAL A 126 -1.51 14.19 -2.68
C VAL A 126 -0.10 14.51 -2.17
N VAL A 127 0.92 13.82 -2.67
CA VAL A 127 2.33 14.03 -2.30
C VAL A 127 2.78 15.43 -2.72
N GLN A 128 2.44 15.86 -3.94
CA GLN A 128 2.80 17.20 -4.42
C GLN A 128 2.20 18.29 -3.53
N GLU A 129 0.93 18.18 -3.15
CA GLU A 129 0.29 19.20 -2.31
C GLU A 129 0.78 19.17 -0.87
N LEU A 130 0.84 17.98 -0.26
CA LEU A 130 1.09 17.85 1.19
C LEU A 130 2.58 17.83 1.53
N GLU A 131 3.42 17.27 0.66
CA GLU A 131 4.88 17.15 0.87
C GLU A 131 5.68 18.14 0.03
N GLN A 132 5.06 18.83 -0.95
CA GLN A 132 5.77 19.72 -1.89
C GLN A 132 6.84 18.96 -2.71
N VAL A 133 6.60 17.66 -2.95
CA VAL A 133 7.49 16.77 -3.70
C VAL A 133 6.80 16.31 -4.98
N GLU A 134 7.49 16.42 -6.12
CA GLU A 134 7.02 15.84 -7.36
C GLU A 134 7.47 14.38 -7.50
N LEU A 135 6.51 13.46 -7.63
CA LEU A 135 6.79 12.06 -7.92
C LEU A 135 6.98 11.83 -9.43
N ASP A 136 8.02 11.08 -9.77
CA ASP A 136 8.22 10.51 -11.10
C ASP A 136 7.31 9.29 -11.30
N LYS A 137 6.62 9.23 -12.45
CA LYS A 137 5.70 8.16 -12.83
C LYS A 137 6.19 7.29 -13.99
N THR A 138 7.40 7.54 -14.49
CA THR A 138 7.91 6.89 -15.71
C THR A 138 7.89 5.37 -15.66
N ALA A 139 8.07 4.76 -14.48
CA ALA A 139 8.10 3.31 -14.31
C ALA A 139 6.76 2.66 -13.91
N GLN A 140 5.68 3.43 -13.75
CA GLN A 140 4.37 2.90 -13.34
C GLN A 140 3.86 1.81 -14.30
N SER A 141 3.97 2.03 -15.60
CA SER A 141 3.55 1.10 -16.66
C SER A 141 4.74 0.31 -17.21
N SER A 142 5.54 -0.31 -16.33
CA SER A 142 6.69 -1.15 -16.70
C SER A 142 6.39 -2.65 -16.53
N ASP A 143 7.26 -3.51 -17.07
CA ASP A 143 7.13 -4.96 -16.88
C ASP A 143 7.59 -5.38 -15.47
N TRP A 144 6.66 -5.39 -14.53
CA TRP A 144 6.86 -5.93 -13.18
C TRP A 144 6.95 -7.46 -13.15
N GLY A 145 6.63 -8.14 -14.25
CA GLY A 145 6.66 -9.59 -14.40
C GLY A 145 8.07 -10.17 -14.38
N ASN A 146 9.06 -9.40 -14.79
CA ASN A 146 10.47 -9.74 -14.68
C ASN A 146 11.05 -9.33 -13.32
N ALA A 147 10.40 -9.75 -12.23
CA ALA A 147 10.77 -9.34 -10.87
C ALA A 147 12.25 -9.65 -10.55
N ALA A 148 12.83 -10.72 -11.10
CA ALA A 148 14.24 -11.06 -10.89
C ALA A 148 15.21 -9.98 -11.42
N ASN A 149 14.81 -9.15 -12.38
CA ASN A 149 15.65 -8.14 -13.03
C ASN A 149 14.98 -6.76 -13.01
N LEU A 150 14.55 -6.29 -11.83
CA LEU A 150 14.02 -4.93 -11.68
C LEU A 150 15.12 -3.89 -11.99
N SER A 151 14.79 -2.95 -12.86
CA SER A 151 15.65 -1.80 -13.17
C SER A 151 15.77 -0.84 -11.99
N GLU A 152 16.81 -0.01 -11.97
CA GLU A 152 16.98 1.05 -10.97
C GLU A 152 15.79 2.02 -10.97
N ALA A 153 15.23 2.32 -12.14
CA ALA A 153 14.03 3.15 -12.28
C ALA A 153 12.80 2.52 -11.58
N GLN A 154 12.60 1.20 -11.74
CA GLN A 154 11.53 0.48 -11.05
C GLN A 154 11.74 0.47 -9.53
N LEU A 155 12.96 0.23 -9.05
CA LEU A 155 13.26 0.25 -7.61
C LEU A 155 13.06 1.65 -7.01
N SER A 156 13.47 2.70 -7.72
CA SER A 156 13.26 4.10 -7.32
C SER A 156 11.78 4.45 -7.25
N TYR A 157 11.00 4.05 -8.27
CA TYR A 157 9.55 4.23 -8.31
C TYR A 157 8.88 3.52 -7.12
N ALA A 158 9.15 2.22 -6.96
CA ALA A 158 8.62 1.40 -5.87
C ALA A 158 8.95 1.97 -4.48
N ALA A 159 10.13 2.58 -4.30
CA ALA A 159 10.47 3.24 -3.05
C ALA A 159 9.65 4.51 -2.80
N ASN A 160 9.41 5.30 -3.86
CA ASN A 160 8.70 6.57 -3.76
C ASN A 160 7.19 6.39 -3.47
N ASP A 161 6.60 5.28 -3.92
CA ASP A 161 5.18 5.00 -3.70
C ASP A 161 4.84 4.71 -2.21
N VAL A 162 5.81 4.26 -1.42
CA VAL A 162 5.63 4.02 0.02
C VAL A 162 6.23 5.08 0.94
N ARG A 163 7.33 5.74 0.55
CA ARG A 163 8.14 6.59 1.43
C ARG A 163 7.35 7.74 2.08
N TYR A 164 6.38 8.31 1.37
CA TYR A 164 5.65 9.48 1.84
C TYR A 164 4.33 9.15 2.55
N LEU A 165 3.88 7.89 2.52
CA LEU A 165 2.54 7.52 2.99
C LEU A 165 2.33 7.79 4.48
N LEU A 166 3.35 7.58 5.32
CA LEU A 166 3.24 7.81 6.76
C LEU A 166 3.16 9.31 7.11
N SER A 167 3.91 10.15 6.40
CA SER A 167 3.78 11.61 6.55
C SER A 167 2.41 12.11 6.08
N ILE A 168 1.96 11.61 4.92
CA ILE A 168 0.63 11.91 4.37
C ILE A 168 -0.48 11.45 5.30
N GLN A 169 -0.36 10.27 5.91
CA GLN A 169 -1.29 9.77 6.92
C GLN A 169 -1.46 10.78 8.06
N LYS A 170 -0.36 11.28 8.61
CA LYS A 170 -0.38 12.27 9.70
C LYS A 170 -1.11 13.55 9.29
N LYS A 171 -0.69 14.16 8.17
CA LYS A 171 -1.29 15.41 7.66
C LYS A 171 -2.78 15.26 7.36
N LEU A 172 -3.17 14.17 6.69
CA LEU A 172 -4.58 13.90 6.40
C LEU A 172 -5.39 13.63 7.68
N THR A 173 -4.79 12.97 8.68
CA THR A 173 -5.46 12.76 9.98
C THR A 173 -5.72 14.08 10.69
N GLU A 174 -4.76 15.01 10.69
CA GLU A 174 -4.93 16.36 11.24
C GLU A 174 -6.05 17.12 10.53
N MET A 175 -6.08 17.07 9.19
CA MET A 175 -7.17 17.67 8.41
C MET A 175 -8.52 17.03 8.72
N LEU A 176 -8.60 15.70 8.77
CA LEU A 176 -9.85 14.99 9.09
C LEU A 176 -10.39 15.35 10.48
N LYS A 177 -9.51 15.50 11.48
CA LYS A 177 -9.89 15.94 12.82
C LYS A 177 -10.39 17.40 12.83
N ARG A 178 -9.68 18.30 12.13
CA ARG A 178 -10.09 19.70 11.99
C ARG A 178 -11.49 19.84 11.37
N GLU A 179 -11.79 18.99 10.39
CA GLU A 179 -13.08 18.97 9.68
C GLU A 179 -14.14 18.05 10.31
N GLU A 180 -13.88 17.47 11.49
CA GLU A 180 -14.79 16.58 12.23
C GLU A 180 -15.23 15.33 11.43
N ARG A 181 -14.33 14.79 10.61
CA ARG A 181 -14.55 13.62 9.72
C ARG A 181 -13.67 12.42 10.07
N TRP A 182 -12.95 12.47 11.19
CA TRP A 182 -12.02 11.42 11.57
C TRP A 182 -12.72 10.09 11.84
N GLU A 183 -13.80 10.12 12.62
CA GLU A 183 -14.59 8.95 12.98
C GLU A 183 -15.20 8.28 11.74
N LEU A 184 -15.70 9.09 10.79
CA LEU A 184 -16.20 8.61 9.50
C LEU A 184 -15.10 7.91 8.69
N ALA A 185 -13.91 8.51 8.61
CA ALA A 185 -12.77 7.89 7.92
C ALA A 185 -12.40 6.54 8.55
N GLN A 186 -12.37 6.45 9.88
CA GLN A 186 -12.12 5.19 10.59
C GLN A 186 -13.17 4.12 10.28
N GLN A 187 -14.46 4.48 10.16
CA GLN A 187 -15.51 3.55 9.75
C GLN A 187 -15.30 3.08 8.30
N CYS A 188 -14.93 3.98 7.38
CA CYS A 188 -14.59 3.60 6.02
C CYS A 188 -13.42 2.61 5.96
N PHE A 189 -12.37 2.81 6.77
CA PHE A 189 -11.24 1.90 6.82
C PHE A 189 -11.61 0.51 7.33
N LYS A 190 -12.50 0.43 8.33
CA LYS A 190 -13.00 -0.84 8.87
C LYS A 190 -13.81 -1.65 7.87
N VAL A 191 -14.52 -0.98 6.96
CA VAL A 191 -15.34 -1.63 5.93
C VAL A 191 -14.52 -2.13 4.73
N LEU A 192 -13.32 -1.60 4.49
CA LEU A 192 -12.48 -1.96 3.34
C LEU A 192 -12.29 -3.47 3.15
N PRO A 193 -11.96 -4.29 4.17
CA PRO A 193 -11.84 -5.74 4.01
C PRO A 193 -13.13 -6.42 3.51
N THR A 194 -14.29 -5.86 3.85
CA THR A 194 -15.60 -6.34 3.37
C THR A 194 -15.79 -5.98 1.91
N ILE A 195 -15.48 -4.73 1.51
CA ILE A 195 -15.52 -4.31 0.10
C ILE A 195 -14.61 -5.19 -0.76
N VAL A 196 -13.42 -5.52 -0.26
CA VAL A 196 -12.49 -6.44 -0.93
C VAL A 196 -13.10 -7.83 -1.12
N SER A 197 -13.81 -8.37 -0.13
CA SER A 197 -14.50 -9.65 -0.29
C SER A 197 -15.57 -9.58 -1.39
N LEU A 198 -16.32 -8.48 -1.45
CA LEU A 198 -17.33 -8.26 -2.49
C LEU A 198 -16.70 -8.20 -3.89
N ASP A 199 -15.57 -7.49 -4.03
CA ASP A 199 -14.82 -7.38 -5.30
C ASP A 199 -14.34 -8.73 -5.80
N LEU A 200 -13.74 -9.53 -4.92
CA LEU A 200 -13.22 -10.85 -5.27
C LEU A 200 -14.33 -11.83 -5.66
N LEU A 201 -15.51 -11.69 -5.05
CA LEU A 201 -16.72 -12.42 -5.40
C LEU A 201 -17.48 -11.82 -6.61
N GLN A 202 -16.95 -10.75 -7.21
CA GLN A 202 -17.51 -10.06 -8.37
C GLN A 202 -18.92 -9.46 -8.15
N PHE A 203 -19.28 -9.13 -6.91
CA PHE A 203 -20.48 -8.33 -6.66
C PHE A 203 -20.26 -6.91 -7.18
N LYS A 204 -21.04 -6.54 -8.19
CA LYS A 204 -21.10 -5.18 -8.72
C LYS A 204 -22.36 -4.49 -8.22
N ASP A 205 -22.28 -3.17 -8.08
CA ASP A 205 -23.45 -2.31 -7.87
C ASP A 205 -24.34 -2.76 -6.70
N LEU A 206 -23.72 -3.25 -5.62
CA LEU A 206 -24.40 -3.88 -4.47
C LEU A 206 -25.52 -3.02 -3.86
N PHE A 207 -25.41 -1.70 -3.98
CA PHE A 207 -26.35 -0.74 -3.42
C PHE A 207 -27.31 -0.14 -4.47
N GLU A 208 -27.22 -0.58 -5.73
CA GLU A 208 -28.18 -0.24 -6.78
C GLU A 208 -29.42 -1.13 -6.69
N HIS A 209 -30.54 -0.66 -7.26
CA HIS A 209 -31.83 -1.36 -7.26
C HIS A 209 -31.94 -2.42 -8.35
#